data_AF-A0AAU9X9V0-F1
#
_entry.id   AF-A0AAU9X9V0-F1
#
_cell.length_a   1.000
_cell.length_b   1.000
_cell.length_c   1.000
_cell.angle_alpha   90.00
_cell.angle_beta   90.00
_cell.angle_gamma   90.00
#
_symmetry.space_group_name_H-M   'P 1'
#
loop_
_entity.id
_entity.type
_entity.pdbx_description
1 polymer ?
#
loop_
_entity_poly.entity_id
_entity_poly.type
_entity_poly.pdbx_seq_one_letter_code
_entity_poly.pdbx_strand_id
1 'polypeptide(L)'
;FLNLIFLVSSLECNACRSSTSWEDCKVSQEKCLPQQNQCIKVYFKYGGSEIFSKGCARELSCGSSENPTCGETPGSDFTCDITCCNDKYPIHTSKTYNCNAGSALSFSSFLFLACASASLMFYVKF
;
A
#
# COMPACT_ATOMS: atom_id res chain seq x y z
N PHE A 1 -2.53 42.04 -5.81
CA PHE A 1 -3.09 40.72 -6.20
C PHE A 1 -2.00 39.68 -6.04
N LEU A 2 -1.95 38.97 -4.90
CA LEU A 2 -1.01 37.86 -4.71
C LEU A 2 -1.46 36.69 -5.59
N ASN A 3 -0.61 36.31 -6.54
CA ASN A 3 -0.82 35.19 -7.45
C ASN A 3 -0.50 33.89 -6.68
N LEU A 4 -1.51 33.26 -6.07
CA LEU A 4 -1.40 31.91 -5.50
C LEU A 4 -1.39 30.91 -6.66
N ILE A 5 -0.19 30.59 -7.16
CA ILE A 5 0.00 29.42 -8.02
C ILE A 5 -0.15 28.20 -7.11
N PHE A 6 -1.31 27.56 -7.12
CA PHE A 6 -1.45 26.21 -6.56
C PHE A 6 -0.63 25.27 -7.44
N LEU A 7 0.59 24.96 -7.01
CA LEU A 7 1.36 23.85 -7.56
C LEU A 7 0.60 22.56 -7.20
N VAL A 8 -0.31 22.13 -8.07
CA VAL A 8 -0.88 20.78 -7.99
C VAL A 8 0.22 19.83 -8.41
N SER A 9 1.02 19.36 -7.45
CA SER A 9 1.90 18.22 -7.68
C SER A 9 1.03 17.00 -7.97
N SER A 10 1.21 16.41 -9.16
CA SER A 10 0.66 15.08 -9.47
C SER A 10 1.21 14.08 -8.45
N LEU A 11 0.34 13.19 -7.97
CA LEU A 11 0.73 12.10 -7.08
C LEU A 11 1.72 11.19 -7.81
N GLU A 12 2.78 10.74 -7.14
CA GLU A 12 3.72 9.75 -7.68
C GLU A 12 3.63 8.49 -6.83
N CYS A 13 3.56 7.32 -7.47
CA CYS A 13 3.40 6.03 -6.80
C CYS A 13 4.43 5.02 -7.29
N ASN A 14 4.72 4.01 -6.46
CA ASN A 14 5.43 2.83 -6.96
C ASN A 14 4.51 2.05 -7.89
N ALA A 15 5.08 1.60 -9.00
CA ALA A 15 4.42 0.76 -9.99
C ALA A 15 5.23 -0.50 -10.23
N CYS A 16 4.55 -1.64 -10.23
CA CYS A 16 5.13 -2.91 -10.65
C CYS A 16 4.02 -3.94 -10.86
N ARG A 17 4.36 -5.02 -11.56
CA ARG A 17 3.51 -6.21 -11.67
C ARG A 17 4.38 -7.46 -11.66
N SER A 18 3.95 -8.47 -10.91
CA SER A 18 4.57 -9.80 -10.86
C SER A 18 3.49 -10.87 -10.71
N SER A 19 3.82 -12.10 -11.11
CA SER A 19 2.97 -13.29 -10.92
C SER A 19 3.61 -14.30 -9.96
N THR A 20 4.70 -13.92 -9.28
CA THR A 20 5.48 -14.83 -8.44
C THR A 20 5.61 -14.36 -7.00
N SER A 21 5.95 -13.09 -6.77
CA SER A 21 6.18 -12.54 -5.43
C SER A 21 6.22 -11.00 -5.43
N TRP A 22 6.22 -10.40 -4.23
CA TRP A 22 6.45 -8.96 -4.07
C TRP A 22 7.90 -8.57 -4.36
N GLU A 23 8.84 -9.47 -4.10
CA GLU A 23 10.28 -9.31 -4.31
C GLU A 23 10.61 -9.25 -5.81
N ASP A 24 9.92 -10.06 -6.60
CA ASP A 24 10.04 -10.08 -8.07
C ASP A 24 9.31 -8.90 -8.74
N CYS A 25 8.47 -8.18 -8.00
CA CYS A 25 7.75 -7.01 -8.47
C CYS A 25 8.70 -5.81 -8.59
N LYS A 26 9.50 -5.79 -9.67
CA LYS A 26 10.53 -4.76 -9.93
C LYS A 26 9.90 -3.37 -9.99
N VAL A 27 10.11 -2.60 -8.93
CA VAL A 27 9.48 -1.30 -8.71
C VAL A 27 10.07 -0.23 -9.62
N SER A 28 9.20 0.51 -10.30
CA SER A 28 9.47 1.84 -10.86
C SER A 28 8.59 2.88 -10.15
N GLN A 29 8.90 4.17 -10.34
CA GLN A 29 8.00 5.25 -9.94
C GLN A 29 7.24 5.77 -11.16
N GLU A 30 5.94 6.03 -10.99
CA GLU A 30 5.09 6.61 -12.03
C GLU A 30 4.30 7.82 -11.52
N LYS A 31 4.10 8.80 -12.40
CA LYS A 31 3.21 9.95 -12.15
C LYS A 31 1.78 9.56 -12.42
N CYS A 32 0.91 9.76 -11.45
CA CYS A 32 -0.51 9.47 -11.56
C CYS A 32 -1.22 10.50 -12.44
N LEU A 33 -2.21 10.03 -13.18
CA LEU A 33 -3.13 10.91 -13.88
C LEU A 33 -3.93 11.76 -12.87
N PRO A 34 -4.43 12.95 -13.25
CA PRO A 34 -5.14 13.84 -12.32
C PRO A 34 -6.32 13.20 -11.57
N GLN A 35 -6.95 12.22 -12.19
CA GLN A 35 -8.09 11.45 -11.67
C GLN A 35 -7.71 10.26 -10.78
N GLN A 36 -6.42 9.88 -10.74
CA GLN A 36 -5.90 8.83 -9.88
C GLN A 36 -5.31 9.48 -8.63
N ASN A 37 -6.11 9.51 -7.58
CA ASN A 37 -5.79 10.17 -6.32
C ASN A 37 -5.26 9.20 -5.24
N GLN A 38 -4.95 7.95 -5.58
CA GLN A 38 -4.47 6.95 -4.63
C GLN A 38 -3.27 6.19 -5.21
N CYS A 39 -2.32 5.84 -4.36
CA CYS A 39 -1.42 4.73 -4.62
C CYS A 39 -2.10 3.44 -4.17
N ILE A 40 -2.03 2.41 -5.02
CA ILE A 40 -2.63 1.10 -4.74
C ILE A 40 -1.56 0.02 -4.71
N LYS A 41 -1.85 -1.02 -3.93
CA LYS A 41 -1.16 -2.29 -3.90
C LYS A 41 -2.23 -3.40 -3.88
N VAL A 42 -2.18 -4.32 -4.84
CA VAL A 42 -3.16 -5.42 -4.97
C VAL A 42 -2.43 -6.76 -4.98
N TYR A 43 -2.81 -7.67 -4.08
CA TYR A 43 -2.56 -9.10 -4.22
C TYR A 43 -3.85 -9.79 -4.65
N PHE A 44 -3.77 -10.62 -5.67
CA PHE A 44 -4.89 -11.43 -6.13
C PHE A 44 -4.43 -12.87 -6.35
N LYS A 45 -5.22 -13.84 -5.89
CA LYS A 45 -5.00 -15.26 -6.10
C LYS A 45 -6.29 -15.92 -6.52
N TYR A 46 -6.24 -16.71 -7.59
CA TYR A 46 -7.35 -17.57 -8.03
C TYR A 46 -6.82 -18.74 -8.85
N GLY A 47 -7.32 -19.96 -8.60
CA GLY A 47 -7.02 -21.13 -9.43
C GLY A 47 -5.52 -21.42 -9.57
N GLY A 48 -4.72 -21.20 -8.53
CA GLY A 48 -3.26 -21.37 -8.54
C GLY A 48 -2.49 -20.26 -9.26
N SER A 49 -3.17 -19.27 -9.84
CA SER A 49 -2.55 -18.06 -10.38
C SER A 49 -2.52 -16.97 -9.31
N GLU A 50 -1.42 -16.22 -9.27
CA GLU A 50 -1.23 -15.09 -8.37
C GLU A 50 -0.82 -13.84 -9.14
N ILE A 51 -1.23 -12.68 -8.63
CA ILE A 51 -0.88 -11.36 -9.15
C ILE A 51 -0.48 -10.48 -7.97
N PHE A 52 0.68 -9.86 -8.12
CA PHE A 52 1.21 -8.84 -7.23
C PHE A 52 1.32 -7.56 -8.04
N SER A 53 0.60 -6.51 -7.67
CA SER A 53 0.65 -5.23 -8.40
C SER A 53 0.72 -4.02 -7.49
N LYS A 54 1.38 -2.97 -7.98
CA LYS A 54 1.41 -1.62 -7.41
C LYS A 54 1.15 -0.62 -8.53
N GLY A 55 0.56 0.53 -8.22
CA GLY A 55 0.45 1.64 -9.17
C GLY A 55 -0.45 2.76 -8.69
N CYS A 56 -0.91 3.58 -9.63
CA CYS A 56 -1.89 4.63 -9.42
C CYS A 56 -3.35 4.13 -9.58
N ALA A 57 -4.24 4.56 -8.70
CA ALA A 57 -5.65 4.20 -8.72
C ALA A 57 -6.57 5.39 -8.40
N ARG A 58 -7.85 5.22 -8.74
CA ARG A 58 -8.94 6.06 -8.23
C ARG A 58 -9.34 5.53 -6.85
N GLU A 59 -9.82 6.41 -5.98
CA GLU A 59 -10.35 6.05 -4.66
C GLU A 59 -11.42 4.95 -4.69
N LEU A 60 -12.29 4.96 -5.71
CA LEU A 60 -13.28 3.89 -5.90
C LEU A 60 -12.64 2.51 -6.08
N SER A 61 -11.46 2.42 -6.69
CA SER A 61 -10.76 1.15 -6.90
C SER A 61 -10.11 0.57 -5.63
N CYS A 62 -10.25 1.25 -4.49
CA CYS A 62 -9.78 0.77 -3.20
C CYS A 62 -10.77 -0.16 -2.51
N GLY A 63 -12.04 -0.17 -2.95
CA GLY A 63 -13.03 -1.16 -2.55
C GLY A 63 -12.90 -2.46 -3.35
N SER A 64 -13.13 -3.60 -2.72
CA SER A 64 -13.02 -4.91 -3.37
C SER A 64 -14.05 -5.12 -4.48
N SER A 65 -15.27 -4.60 -4.33
CA SER A 65 -16.36 -4.73 -5.30
C SER A 65 -16.15 -3.90 -6.56
N GLU A 66 -15.51 -2.73 -6.45
CA GLU A 66 -15.31 -1.80 -7.56
C GLU A 66 -13.90 -1.90 -8.17
N ASN A 67 -13.02 -2.69 -7.56
CA ASN A 67 -11.68 -2.90 -8.09
C ASN A 67 -11.74 -3.84 -9.32
N PRO A 68 -11.22 -3.44 -10.49
CA PRO A 68 -11.33 -4.25 -11.71
C PRO A 68 -10.56 -5.59 -11.65
N THR A 69 -9.64 -5.75 -10.70
CA THR A 69 -8.91 -7.01 -10.45
C THR A 69 -9.64 -7.91 -9.46
N CYS A 70 -10.41 -7.32 -8.54
CA CYS A 70 -11.03 -8.05 -7.43
C CYS A 70 -12.57 -8.07 -7.45
N GLY A 71 -13.17 -7.33 -8.38
CA GLY A 71 -14.59 -7.30 -8.63
C GLY A 71 -15.05 -8.68 -9.08
N GLU A 72 -15.80 -9.34 -8.20
CA GLU A 72 -16.59 -10.55 -8.41
C GLU A 72 -15.93 -11.65 -9.26
N THR A 73 -15.09 -12.46 -8.62
CA THR A 73 -14.87 -13.83 -9.09
C THR A 73 -15.84 -14.75 -8.35
N PRO A 74 -16.87 -15.32 -9.00
CA PRO A 74 -17.77 -16.27 -8.35
C PRO A 74 -17.00 -17.55 -7.96
N GLY A 75 -16.86 -17.78 -6.65
CA GLY A 75 -16.19 -18.97 -6.10
C GLY A 75 -15.60 -18.67 -4.71
N SER A 76 -15.44 -19.71 -3.88
CA SER A 76 -14.85 -19.59 -2.54
C SER A 76 -13.31 -19.56 -2.55
N ASP A 77 -12.68 -19.88 -3.68
CA ASP A 77 -11.24 -20.10 -3.79
C ASP A 77 -10.49 -18.92 -4.44
N PHE A 78 -10.84 -17.70 -4.04
CA PHE A 78 -10.06 -16.52 -4.40
C PHE A 78 -9.63 -15.73 -3.16
N THR A 79 -8.47 -15.09 -3.27
CA THR A 79 -8.00 -14.11 -2.29
C THR A 79 -7.76 -12.81 -3.03
N CYS A 80 -8.27 -11.72 -2.48
CA CYS A 80 -7.89 -10.39 -2.92
C CYS A 80 -7.62 -9.49 -1.72
N ASP A 81 -6.39 -8.99 -1.65
CA ASP A 81 -5.99 -7.97 -0.68
C ASP A 81 -5.70 -6.66 -1.41
N ILE A 82 -6.41 -5.60 -1.04
CA ILE A 82 -6.23 -4.25 -1.58
C ILE A 82 -5.72 -3.36 -0.46
N THR A 83 -4.63 -2.65 -0.72
CA THR A 83 -4.16 -1.55 0.15
C THR A 83 -4.08 -0.29 -0.68
N CYS A 84 -4.74 0.77 -0.21
CA CYS A 84 -4.66 2.10 -0.79
C CYS A 84 -4.13 3.11 0.21
N CYS A 85 -3.51 4.15 -0.31
CA CYS A 85 -3.02 5.27 0.48
C CYS A 85 -2.84 6.52 -0.40
N ASN A 86 -2.97 7.69 0.21
CA ASN A 86 -2.81 8.99 -0.44
C ASN A 86 -2.12 9.95 0.50
N ASP A 87 -0.97 10.48 0.08
CA ASP A 87 -0.12 11.33 0.91
C ASP A 87 -0.63 12.79 1.01
N LYS A 88 -1.82 13.12 0.48
CA LYS A 88 -2.43 14.47 0.60
C LYS A 88 -3.10 14.75 1.95
N TYR A 89 -3.50 13.73 2.73
CA TYR A 89 -4.15 13.92 4.04
C TYR A 89 -3.28 13.36 5.17
N PRO A 90 -2.44 14.19 5.83
CA PRO A 90 -1.61 13.76 6.94
C PRO A 90 -2.46 13.59 8.21
N ILE A 91 -2.91 12.36 8.49
CA ILE A 91 -3.29 12.01 9.86
C ILE A 91 -1.98 11.79 10.62
N HIS A 92 -1.56 12.84 11.33
CA HIS A 92 -0.53 12.85 12.37
C HIS A 92 0.85 12.27 11.97
N THR A 93 1.77 13.17 11.62
CA THR A 93 3.23 12.99 11.78
C THR A 93 3.85 11.73 11.17
N SER A 94 3.81 11.59 9.84
CA SER A 94 4.95 11.10 9.06
C SER A 94 4.68 11.38 7.59
N LYS A 95 5.57 12.13 6.94
CA LYS A 95 5.56 12.35 5.50
C LYS A 95 5.97 11.02 4.84
N THR A 96 5.02 10.12 4.63
CA THR A 96 5.28 8.79 4.07
C THR A 96 5.43 8.92 2.56
N TYR A 97 6.60 9.31 2.08
CA TYR A 97 6.94 9.13 0.67
C TYR A 97 6.69 7.67 0.29
N ASN A 98 5.77 7.43 -0.63
CA ASN A 98 5.51 6.12 -1.21
C ASN A 98 4.97 5.07 -0.20
N CYS A 99 3.80 5.35 0.38
CA CYS A 99 3.09 4.42 1.26
C CYS A 99 2.86 3.01 0.66
N ASN A 100 2.86 2.83 -0.67
CA ASN A 100 2.77 1.53 -1.33
C ASN A 100 4.15 0.85 -1.58
N ALA A 101 5.24 1.37 -1.01
CA ALA A 101 6.60 0.82 -1.19
C ALA A 101 6.79 -0.54 -0.53
N GLY A 102 6.24 -0.74 0.67
CA GLY A 102 6.50 -1.94 1.47
C GLY A 102 5.95 -3.23 0.87
N SER A 103 6.66 -4.33 1.04
CA SER A 103 6.16 -5.70 1.01
C SER A 103 5.31 -5.97 2.26
N ALA A 104 4.20 -5.22 2.42
CA ALA A 104 3.13 -5.43 3.41
C ALA A 104 3.56 -6.19 4.68
N LEU A 105 4.44 -5.58 5.46
CA LEU A 105 4.51 -5.81 6.89
C LEU A 105 4.20 -4.47 7.52
N SER A 106 2.90 -4.25 7.74
CA SER A 106 2.45 -3.24 8.70
C SER A 106 2.91 -3.73 10.07
N PHE A 107 4.18 -3.47 10.39
CA PHE A 107 4.66 -3.60 11.76
C PHE A 107 4.07 -2.42 12.52
N SER A 108 2.89 -2.66 13.08
CA SER A 108 2.35 -1.85 14.17
C SER A 108 3.48 -1.65 15.19
N SER A 109 3.89 -0.40 15.43
CA SER A 109 5.02 -0.02 16.31
C SER A 109 4.93 -0.61 17.72
N PHE A 110 3.77 -1.15 18.10
CA PHE A 110 3.51 -1.87 19.34
C PHE A 110 4.26 -3.20 19.46
N LEU A 111 4.64 -3.87 18.36
CA LEU A 111 5.38 -5.14 18.41
C LEU A 111 6.83 -4.95 18.90
N PHE A 112 7.45 -3.79 18.64
CA PHE A 112 8.80 -3.51 19.12
C PHE A 112 8.87 -3.23 20.63
N LEU A 113 7.77 -2.74 21.24
CA LEU A 113 7.72 -2.55 22.69
C LEU A 113 7.66 -3.88 23.47
N ALA A 114 7.05 -4.93 22.93
CA ALA A 114 6.96 -6.23 23.58
C ALA A 114 8.33 -6.94 23.69
N CYS A 115 9.22 -6.74 22.72
CA CYS A 115 10.56 -7.34 22.74
C CYS A 115 11.50 -6.62 23.73
N ALA A 116 11.34 -5.29 23.88
CA ALA A 116 12.10 -4.50 24.84
C ALA A 116 11.71 -4.81 26.30
N SER A 117 10.43 -5.04 26.60
CA SER A 117 9.97 -5.35 27.96
C SER A 117 10.39 -6.75 28.43
N ALA A 118 10.49 -7.72 27.52
CA ALA A 118 11.04 -9.04 27.84
C ALA A 118 12.51 -8.96 28.27
N SER A 119 13.30 -8.08 27.63
CA SER A 119 14.73 -7.91 27.92
C SER A 119 15.00 -7.31 29.30
N LEU A 120 14.11 -6.44 29.79
CA LEU A 120 14.21 -5.84 31.12
C LEU A 120 13.95 -6.87 32.24
N MET A 121 13.04 -7.82 32.03
CA MET A 121 12.75 -8.85 33.04
C MET A 121 13.94 -9.81 33.28
N PHE A 122 14.83 -9.97 32.30
CA PHE A 122 16.04 -10.77 32.47
C PHE A 122 17.22 -9.99 33.08
N TYR A 123 17.18 -8.65 33.07
CA TYR A 123 18.24 -7.80 33.64
C TYR A 123 18.02 -7.47 35.12
N VAL A 124 16.77 -7.50 35.62
CA VAL A 124 16.48 -7.31 37.04
C VAL A 124 16.39 -8.66 37.75
N LYS A 125 17.55 -9.30 37.92
CA LYS A 125 17.74 -10.38 38.90
C LYS A 125 18.66 -9.82 39.99
N PHE A 126 18.06 -9.29 41.06
CA PHE A 126 18.70 -9.15 42.37
C PHE A 126 18.43 -10.42 43.18
#